data_AF-A0A3D0NT52-F1
#
_entry.id   AF-A0A3D0NT52-F1
#
_cell.length_a   1.000
_cell.length_b   1.000
_cell.length_c   1.000
_cell.angle_alpha   90.00
_cell.angle_beta   90.00
_cell.angle_gamma   90.00
#
_symmetry.space_group_name_H-M   'P 1'
#
loop_
_entity.id
_entity.type
_entity.pdbx_description
1 polymer ?
#
loop_
_entity_poly.entity_id
_entity_poly.type
_entity_poly.pdbx_seq_one_letter_code
_entity_poly.pdbx_strand_id
1 'polypeptide(L)'
;MSADGGKNMKTVHVSTGKPYDIYIERGVMDRVGEYASQLSRAKRVTIVTDSNVAPLYQWRVINSLSAAGFEVNTHIFRAGEESKHLGTIAEIYKSLADFGMTR
;
A
#
# COMPACT_ATOMS: atom_id res chain seq x y z
N MET A 1 25.13 6.84 -22.33
CA MET A 1 24.76 5.42 -22.23
C MET A 1 23.28 5.35 -21.90
N SER A 2 22.48 5.09 -22.92
CA SER A 2 21.02 5.11 -22.87
C SER A 2 20.49 3.80 -22.32
N ALA A 3 19.65 3.86 -21.30
CA ALA A 3 18.80 2.76 -20.86
C ALA A 3 17.39 3.30 -20.56
N ASP A 4 16.81 4.00 -21.54
CA ASP A 4 15.38 4.33 -21.56
C ASP A 4 14.61 3.16 -22.16
N GLY A 5 14.54 2.06 -21.40
CA GLY A 5 13.57 1.01 -21.65
C GLY A 5 12.20 1.52 -21.23
N GLY A 6 11.58 2.34 -22.08
CA GLY A 6 10.38 3.13 -21.80
C GLY A 6 9.37 2.42 -20.91
N LYS A 7 9.23 2.91 -19.67
CA LYS A 7 8.20 2.45 -18.75
C LYS A 7 6.86 3.04 -19.18
N ASN A 8 6.16 2.37 -20.09
CA ASN A 8 4.82 2.80 -20.47
C ASN A 8 3.86 2.56 -19.30
N MET A 9 3.41 3.65 -18.68
CA MET A 9 2.29 3.66 -17.76
C MET A 9 0.99 3.39 -18.53
N LYS A 10 0.21 2.42 -18.08
CA LYS A 10 -1.18 2.23 -18.52
C LYS A 10 -2.12 2.53 -17.37
N THR A 11 -3.09 3.39 -17.62
CA THR A 11 -4.18 3.67 -16.68
C THR A 11 -5.47 3.02 -17.17
N VAL A 12 -6.16 2.29 -16.29
CA VAL A 12 -7.51 1.76 -16.53
C VAL A 12 -8.47 2.48 -15.60
N HIS A 13 -9.40 3.23 -16.16
CA HIS A 13 -10.47 3.87 -15.39
C HIS A 13 -11.60 2.89 -15.12
N VAL A 14 -12.03 2.76 -13.86
CA VAL A 14 -13.10 1.85 -13.44
C VAL A 14 -14.29 2.65 -12.94
N SER A 15 -15.40 2.58 -13.66
CA SER A 15 -16.65 3.26 -13.29
C SER A 15 -17.50 2.37 -12.38
N THR A 16 -17.40 2.58 -11.07
CA THR A 16 -18.29 1.99 -10.06
C THR A 16 -19.04 3.09 -9.28
N GLY A 17 -19.80 2.74 -8.24
CA GLY A 17 -20.42 3.75 -7.36
C GLY A 17 -19.41 4.74 -6.74
N LYS A 18 -18.13 4.37 -6.65
CA LYS A 18 -17.00 5.28 -6.40
C LYS A 18 -15.91 5.00 -7.45
N PRO A 19 -15.83 5.79 -8.52
CA PRO A 19 -14.84 5.56 -9.58
C PRO A 19 -13.40 5.62 -9.07
N TYR A 20 -12.51 4.84 -9.67
CA TYR A 20 -11.08 4.85 -9.37
C TYR A 20 -10.24 4.44 -10.58
N ASP A 21 -8.97 4.80 -10.55
CA ASP A 21 -8.00 4.43 -11.58
C ASP A 21 -7.09 3.29 -11.11
N ILE A 22 -6.78 2.37 -12.02
CA ILE A 22 -5.76 1.34 -11.84
C ILE A 22 -4.54 1.75 -12.66
N TYR A 23 -3.41 2.00 -11.98
CA TYR A 23 -2.12 2.28 -12.61
C TYR A 23 -1.32 0.98 -12.80
N ILE A 24 -0.88 0.72 -14.02
CA ILE A 24 -0.10 -0.46 -14.41
C ILE A 24 1.22 0.01 -15.03
N GLU A 25 2.31 -0.13 -14.28
CA GLU A 25 3.65 0.24 -14.72
C GLU A 25 4.70 -0.70 -14.10
N ARG A 26 5.76 -1.02 -14.85
CA ARG A 26 6.89 -1.79 -14.33
C ARG A 26 7.60 -1.01 -13.22
N GLY A 27 7.56 -1.53 -11.99
CA GLY A 27 8.19 -0.87 -10.85
C GLY A 27 7.33 0.24 -10.23
N VAL A 28 6.01 0.26 -10.49
CA VAL A 28 5.07 1.21 -9.88
C VAL A 28 5.14 1.22 -8.34
N MET A 29 5.55 0.11 -7.72
CA MET A 29 5.72 0.00 -6.27
C MET A 29 6.69 1.02 -5.67
N ASP A 30 7.70 1.47 -6.43
CA ASP A 30 8.67 2.44 -5.93
C ASP A 30 8.07 3.88 -5.87
N ARG A 31 6.89 4.07 -6.45
CA ARG A 31 6.13 5.33 -6.51
C ARG A 31 4.88 5.35 -5.63
N VAL A 32 4.67 4.35 -4.78
CA VAL A 32 3.47 4.27 -3.92
C VAL A 32 3.28 5.53 -3.07
N GLY A 33 4.36 6.11 -2.52
CA GLY A 33 4.30 7.36 -1.76
C GLY A 33 3.78 8.54 -2.58
N GLU A 34 4.22 8.66 -3.84
CA GLU A 34 3.77 9.72 -4.75
C GLU A 34 2.25 9.64 -4.95
N TYR A 35 1.73 8.46 -5.27
CA TYR A 35 0.29 8.25 -5.47
C TYR A 35 -0.50 8.43 -4.18
N ALA A 36 -0.05 7.85 -3.06
CA ALA A 36 -0.74 7.94 -1.78
C ALA A 36 -0.90 9.41 -1.31
N SER A 37 0.11 10.24 -1.53
CA SER A 37 0.09 11.67 -1.16
C SER A 37 -0.97 12.49 -1.89
N GLN A 38 -1.41 12.02 -3.06
CA GLN A 38 -2.44 12.69 -3.87
C GLN A 38 -3.86 12.31 -3.44
N LEU A 39 -4.03 11.19 -2.72
CA LEU A 39 -5.34 10.67 -2.33
C LEU A 39 -5.86 11.26 -1.01
N SER A 40 -4.97 11.75 -0.14
CA SER A 40 -5.31 12.10 1.23
C SER A 40 -4.31 13.07 1.84
N ARG A 41 -4.76 13.86 2.83
CA ARG A 41 -3.90 14.70 3.70
C ARG A 41 -3.43 13.95 4.96
N ALA A 42 -3.69 12.65 5.05
CA ALA A 42 -3.27 11.82 6.18
C ALA A 42 -1.75 11.89 6.35
N LYS A 43 -1.29 11.86 7.61
CA LYS A 43 0.14 11.78 7.94
C LYS A 43 0.60 10.36 8.22
N ARG A 44 -0.34 9.47 8.56
CA ARG A 44 -0.10 8.08 8.96
C ARG A 44 -0.66 7.13 7.91
N VAL A 45 0.10 6.10 7.59
CA VAL A 45 -0.32 5.01 6.71
C VAL A 45 0.01 3.69 7.39
N THR A 46 -0.92 2.74 7.37
CA THR A 46 -0.63 1.35 7.76
C THR A 46 -0.65 0.47 6.52
N ILE A 47 0.43 -0.27 6.29
CA ILE A 47 0.51 -1.34 5.31
C ILE A 47 -0.06 -2.60 5.95
N VAL A 48 -1.04 -3.23 5.31
CA VAL A 48 -1.56 -4.55 5.72
C VAL A 48 -1.18 -5.56 4.65
N THR A 49 -0.41 -6.58 5.02
CA THR A 49 0.13 -7.57 4.07
C THR A 49 0.27 -8.94 4.72
N ASP A 50 0.49 -9.98 3.94
CA ASP A 50 0.67 -11.34 4.46
C ASP A 50 2.14 -11.74 4.59
N SER A 51 2.38 -12.85 5.27
CA SER A 51 3.72 -13.41 5.54
C SER A 51 4.54 -13.78 4.30
N ASN A 52 3.93 -13.98 3.13
CA ASN A 52 4.63 -14.29 1.89
C ASN A 52 5.00 -13.00 1.14
N VAL A 53 4.10 -12.01 1.13
CA VAL A 53 4.27 -10.74 0.40
C VAL A 53 5.20 -9.79 1.14
N ALA A 54 5.11 -9.75 2.48
CA ALA A 54 5.92 -8.89 3.35
C ALA A 54 7.43 -8.94 3.04
N PRO A 55 8.12 -10.10 3.08
CA PRO A 55 9.56 -10.16 2.88
C PRO A 55 10.00 -9.72 1.47
N LEU A 56 9.11 -9.76 0.48
CA LEU A 56 9.41 -9.41 -0.91
C LEU A 56 9.28 -7.91 -1.19
N TYR A 57 8.28 -7.25 -0.59
CA TYR A 57 7.87 -5.91 -1.03
C TYR A 57 7.73 -4.88 0.07
N GLN A 58 7.60 -5.26 1.34
CA GLN A 58 7.27 -4.30 2.40
C GLN A 58 8.25 -3.13 2.45
N TRP A 59 9.56 -3.40 2.37
CA TRP A 59 10.59 -2.38 2.47
C TRP A 59 10.57 -1.40 1.31
N ARG A 60 10.23 -1.87 0.10
CA ARG A 60 10.08 -0.99 -1.06
C ARG A 60 8.92 -0.01 -0.86
N VAL A 61 7.79 -0.50 -0.37
CA VAL A 61 6.60 0.31 -0.12
C VAL A 61 6.82 1.26 1.06
N ILE A 62 7.40 0.78 2.17
CA ILE A 62 7.76 1.60 3.35
C ILE A 62 8.68 2.74 2.93
N ASN A 63 9.73 2.45 2.16
CA ASN A 63 10.69 3.46 1.71
C ASN A 63 10.01 4.53 0.83
N SER A 64 9.16 4.11 -0.10
CA SER A 64 8.42 5.04 -0.97
C SER A 64 7.48 5.95 -0.18
N LEU A 65 6.70 5.38 0.75
CA LEU A 65 5.80 6.15 1.62
C LEU A 65 6.55 7.09 2.57
N SER A 66 7.63 6.60 3.21
CA SER A 66 8.43 7.40 4.14
C SER A 66 9.11 8.57 3.43
N ALA A 67 9.59 8.36 2.20
CA ALA A 67 10.16 9.43 1.37
C ALA A 67 9.12 10.51 0.98
N ALA A 68 7.84 10.14 0.91
CA ALA A 68 6.73 11.07 0.72
C ALA A 68 6.27 11.75 2.02
N GLY A 69 6.93 11.50 3.15
CA GLY A 69 6.67 12.16 4.44
C GLY A 69 5.61 11.48 5.31
N PHE A 70 5.20 10.25 4.98
CA PHE A 70 4.28 9.48 5.82
C PHE A 70 4.99 8.84 7.02
N GLU A 71 4.31 8.81 8.16
CA GLU A 71 4.61 7.90 9.27
C GLU A 71 3.99 6.54 8.95
N VAL A 72 4.80 5.48 8.84
CA VAL A 72 4.38 4.18 8.31
C VAL A 72 4.38 3.11 9.40
N ASN A 73 3.27 2.42 9.56
CA ASN A 73 3.14 1.18 10.31
C ASN A 73 2.94 -0.01 9.35
N THR A 74 3.32 -1.22 9.77
CA THR A 74 3.07 -2.45 8.99
C THR A 74 2.45 -3.51 9.88
N HIS A 75 1.30 -4.04 9.47
CA HIS A 75 0.64 -5.19 10.07
C HIS A 75 0.77 -6.39 9.13
N ILE A 76 1.47 -7.43 9.59
CA ILE A 76 1.68 -8.67 8.84
C ILE A 76 0.84 -9.78 9.46
N PHE A 77 -0.02 -10.40 8.66
CA PHE A 77 -0.83 -11.56 9.08
C PHE A 77 -0.40 -12.83 8.34
N ARG A 78 -0.86 -13.99 8.81
CA ARG A 78 -0.53 -15.29 8.19
C ARG A 78 -1.13 -15.38 6.79
N ALA A 79 -0.34 -15.77 5.79
CA ALA A 79 -0.85 -16.02 4.44
C ALA A 79 -1.86 -17.19 4.40
N GLY A 80 -2.86 -17.07 3.54
CA GLY A 80 -3.90 -18.09 3.31
C GLY A 80 -5.33 -17.56 3.41
N GLU A 81 -6.26 -18.23 2.72
CA GLU A 81 -7.69 -17.86 2.73
C GLU A 81 -8.32 -18.03 4.11
N GLU A 82 -7.79 -18.96 4.90
CA GLU A 82 -8.24 -19.22 6.26
C GLU A 82 -8.02 -18.03 7.19
N SER A 83 -7.12 -17.10 6.85
CA SER A 83 -6.96 -15.83 7.58
C SER A 83 -8.04 -14.81 7.24
N LYS A 84 -8.93 -15.05 6.25
CA LYS A 84 -10.06 -14.16 5.91
C LYS A 84 -11.25 -14.39 6.84
N HIS A 85 -11.03 -14.13 8.12
CA HIS A 85 -12.04 -14.19 9.14
C HIS A 85 -11.98 -12.96 10.04
N LEU A 86 -13.03 -12.73 10.83
CA LEU A 86 -13.14 -11.56 11.70
C LEU A 86 -12.02 -11.45 12.75
N GLY A 87 -11.39 -12.56 13.14
CA GLY A 87 -10.23 -12.55 14.05
C GLY A 87 -9.06 -11.70 13.52
N THR A 88 -8.58 -12.00 12.31
CA THR A 88 -7.55 -11.21 11.61
C THR A 88 -7.95 -9.75 11.45
N ILE A 89 -9.22 -9.47 11.15
CA ILE A 89 -9.72 -8.09 11.04
C ILE A 89 -9.62 -7.38 12.41
N ALA A 90 -9.96 -8.05 13.51
CA ALA A 90 -9.83 -7.49 14.84
C ALA A 90 -8.37 -7.20 15.20
N GLU A 91 -7.43 -8.06 14.80
CA GLU A 91 -5.98 -7.83 14.98
C GLU A 91 -5.48 -6.65 14.16
N ILE A 92 -5.95 -6.50 12.91
CA ILE A 92 -5.67 -5.31 12.08
C ILE A 92 -6.18 -4.06 12.78
N TYR A 93 -7.45 -4.05 13.24
CA TYR A 93 -8.02 -2.89 13.95
C TYR A 93 -7.24 -2.54 15.21
N LYS A 94 -6.81 -3.55 15.98
CA LYS A 94 -5.94 -3.34 17.14
C LYS A 94 -4.64 -2.64 16.73
N SER A 95 -3.99 -3.12 15.68
CA SER A 95 -2.76 -2.48 15.17
C SER A 95 -2.98 -1.02 14.71
N LEU A 96 -4.10 -0.73 14.05
CA LEU A 96 -4.47 0.64 13.67
C LEU A 96 -4.69 1.54 14.89
N ALA A 97 -5.36 1.03 15.93
CA ALA A 97 -5.63 1.75 17.16
C ALA A 97 -4.36 2.01 17.97
N ASP A 98 -3.49 0.99 18.10
CA ASP A 98 -2.20 1.10 18.78
C ASP A 98 -1.27 2.11 18.08
N PHE A 99 -1.34 2.21 16.75
CA PHE A 99 -0.63 3.22 15.97
C PHE A 99 -1.30 4.62 16.01
N GLY A 100 -2.45 4.74 16.68
CA GLY A 100 -3.18 5.99 16.81
C GLY A 100 -3.75 6.50 15.49
N MET A 101 -4.22 5.62 14.61
CA MET A 101 -4.89 6.04 13.37
C MET A 101 -6.24 6.68 13.69
N THR A 102 -6.48 7.85 13.10
CA THR A 102 -7.75 8.59 13.20
C THR A 102 -8.38 8.73 11.82
N ARG A 103 -9.62 9.23 11.78
CA ARG A 103 -10.31 9.59 10.54
C ARG A 103 -9.59 10.69 9.78
#